data_AF-A0A0N0TS40-F1
#
_entry.id   AF-A0A0N0TS40-F1
#
_cell.length_a   1.000
_cell.length_b   1.000
_cell.length_c   1.000
_cell.angle_alpha   90.00
_cell.angle_beta   90.00
_cell.angle_gamma   90.00
#
_symmetry.space_group_name_H-M   'P 1'
#
loop_
_entity.id
_entity.type
_entity.pdbx_description
1 polymer ?
#
loop_
_entity_poly.entity_id
_entity_poly.type
_entity_poly.pdbx_seq_one_letter_code
_entity_poly.pdbx_strand_id
1 'polypeptide(L)'
;MAAVESLSDRAYQERVWIRHELPHPGYYDELDLTIHSLFDDSTVLPDPTTAVGTVIHPDEVEPLTELGAVFGPLIDDLGDQPDAVYLADPRWDDVVRSAAKAWQIMQTHEPS
;
A
#
# COMPACT_ATOMS: atom_id res chain seq x y z
N MET A 1 2.59 6.15 -7.32
CA MET A 1 2.16 6.47 -5.92
C MET A 1 2.99 5.65 -4.92
N ALA A 2 3.76 6.30 -4.04
CA ALA A 2 4.74 5.62 -3.17
C ALA A 2 4.13 4.58 -2.21
N ALA A 3 2.93 4.81 -1.65
CA ALA A 3 2.31 3.86 -0.73
C ALA A 3 1.98 2.50 -1.39
N VAL A 4 1.48 2.51 -2.63
CA VAL A 4 1.18 1.27 -3.38
C VAL A 4 2.46 0.55 -3.79
N GLU A 5 3.51 1.31 -4.15
CA GLU A 5 4.84 0.77 -4.43
C GLU A 5 5.42 0.07 -3.18
N SER A 6 5.47 0.73 -2.03
CA SER A 6 5.98 0.13 -0.78
C SER A 6 5.18 -1.12 -0.37
N LEU A 7 3.84 -1.13 -0.54
CA LEU A 7 3.03 -2.34 -0.29
C LEU A 7 3.29 -3.48 -1.26
N SER A 8 3.74 -3.19 -2.48
CA SER A 8 3.99 -4.21 -3.50
C SER A 8 5.31 -4.97 -3.30
N ASP A 9 6.24 -4.46 -2.49
CA ASP A 9 7.59 -5.02 -2.34
C ASP A 9 7.83 -5.57 -0.94
N ARG A 10 7.64 -6.89 -0.77
CA ARG A 10 7.91 -7.59 0.49
C ARG A 10 9.36 -7.41 0.98
N ALA A 11 10.33 -7.39 0.08
CA ALA A 11 11.73 -7.26 0.46
C ALA A 11 12.04 -5.84 0.94
N TYR A 12 11.41 -4.83 0.35
CA TYR A 12 11.43 -3.46 0.83
C TYR A 12 10.84 -3.36 2.24
N GLN A 13 9.66 -3.95 2.48
CA GLN A 13 8.99 -3.90 3.79
C GLN A 13 9.87 -4.51 4.90
N GLU A 14 10.43 -5.70 4.67
CA GLU A 14 11.34 -6.33 5.63
C GLU A 14 12.61 -5.53 5.88
N ARG A 15 13.08 -4.79 4.87
CA ARG A 15 14.30 -3.97 4.96
C ARG A 15 14.03 -2.65 5.67
N VAL A 16 13.00 -1.93 5.27
CA VAL A 16 12.73 -0.56 5.69
C VAL A 16 11.83 -0.52 6.92
N TRP A 17 10.69 -1.22 6.89
CA TRP A 17 9.70 -1.17 7.98
C TRP A 17 10.12 -2.01 9.19
N ILE A 18 10.80 -3.15 8.98
CA ILE A 18 11.21 -4.03 10.08
C ILE A 18 12.64 -3.78 10.55
N ARG A 19 13.60 -3.76 9.63
CA ARG A 19 15.02 -3.62 9.96
C ARG A 19 15.52 -2.18 10.02
N HIS A 20 14.69 -1.22 9.62
CA HIS A 20 15.04 0.20 9.53
C HIS A 20 16.34 0.45 8.73
N GLU A 21 16.57 -0.36 7.70
CA GLU A 21 17.68 -0.22 6.74
C GLU A 21 17.28 0.82 5.67
N LEU A 22 17.35 2.09 6.08
CA LEU A 22 16.88 3.24 5.32
C LEU A 22 17.75 3.52 4.07
N PRO A 23 17.18 3.92 2.92
CA PRO A 23 17.93 4.23 1.70
C PRO A 23 18.95 5.38 1.85
N HIS A 24 18.64 6.38 2.67
CA HIS A 24 19.51 7.51 2.96
C HIS A 24 19.18 8.15 4.33
N PRO A 25 20.09 8.95 4.91
CA PRO A 25 19.82 9.68 6.14
C PRO A 25 18.58 10.57 6.02
N GLY A 26 17.73 10.56 7.05
CA GLY A 26 16.49 11.34 7.08
C GLY A 26 15.33 10.75 6.26
N TYR A 27 15.52 9.61 5.60
CA TYR A 27 14.41 8.84 5.05
C TYR A 27 13.60 8.20 6.18
N TYR A 28 12.29 8.11 6.01
CA TYR A 28 11.41 7.45 6.95
C TYR A 28 10.21 6.89 6.19
N ASP A 29 9.93 5.60 6.38
CA ASP A 29 8.75 4.93 5.85
C ASP A 29 8.39 3.77 6.79
N GLU A 30 7.09 3.55 6.97
CA GLU A 30 6.51 2.51 7.82
C GLU A 30 5.08 2.21 7.37
N LEU A 31 4.51 1.11 7.86
CA LEU A 31 3.16 0.70 7.49
C LEU A 31 2.11 1.77 7.81
N ASP A 32 2.22 2.44 8.97
CA ASP A 32 1.27 3.48 9.37
C ASP A 32 1.20 4.63 8.35
N LEU A 33 2.34 5.07 7.82
CA LEU A 33 2.37 6.10 6.77
C LEU A 33 1.70 5.64 5.49
N THR A 34 1.89 4.37 5.14
CA THR A 34 1.23 3.76 3.99
C THR A 34 -0.29 3.72 4.19
N ILE A 35 -0.76 3.34 5.39
CA ILE A 35 -2.18 3.29 5.73
C ILE A 35 -2.79 4.71 5.65
N HIS A 36 -2.18 5.69 6.33
CA HIS A 36 -2.64 7.08 6.28
C HIS A 36 -2.68 7.63 4.86
N SER A 37 -1.65 7.34 4.06
CA SER A 37 -1.60 7.80 2.66
C SER A 37 -2.78 7.27 1.85
N LEU A 38 -3.13 5.98 2.00
CA LEU A 38 -4.17 5.34 1.20
C LEU A 38 -5.60 5.62 1.69
N PHE A 39 -5.81 5.65 3.01
CA PHE A 39 -7.16 5.75 3.59
C PHE A 39 -7.55 7.19 3.97
N ASP A 40 -6.60 7.99 4.46
CA ASP A 40 -6.90 9.31 5.03
C ASP A 40 -6.54 10.45 4.09
N ASP A 41 -5.31 10.46 3.56
CA ASP A 41 -4.77 11.61 2.84
C ASP A 41 -5.22 11.64 1.37
N SER A 42 -5.10 10.51 0.67
CA SER A 42 -5.53 10.39 -0.73
C SER A 42 -6.97 9.87 -0.87
N THR A 43 -7.52 9.29 0.19
CA THR A 43 -8.83 8.62 0.23
C THR A 43 -9.04 7.65 -0.94
N VAL A 44 -7.97 7.02 -1.41
CA VAL A 44 -8.01 6.05 -2.51
C VAL A 44 -8.65 4.74 -2.05
N LEU A 45 -8.44 4.36 -0.81
CA LEU A 45 -9.15 3.25 -0.18
C LEU A 45 -10.11 3.81 0.88
N PRO A 46 -11.28 3.20 1.09
CA PRO A 46 -11.76 1.95 0.47
C PRO A 46 -12.48 2.13 -0.87
N ASP A 47 -12.72 3.35 -1.35
CA ASP A 47 -13.44 3.63 -2.60
C ASP A 47 -12.57 4.42 -3.61
N PRO A 48 -11.82 3.70 -4.48
CA PRO A 48 -10.94 4.33 -5.46
C PRO A 48 -11.66 5.24 -6.45
N THR A 49 -12.97 5.02 -6.68
CA THR A 49 -13.71 5.79 -7.69
C THR A 49 -13.73 7.29 -7.40
N THR A 50 -13.62 7.67 -6.13
CA THR A 50 -13.60 9.07 -5.69
C THR A 50 -12.30 9.80 -6.03
N ALA A 51 -11.22 9.05 -6.29
CA ALA A 51 -9.89 9.58 -6.57
C ALA A 51 -9.55 9.63 -8.08
N VAL A 52 -10.49 9.22 -8.94
CA VAL A 52 -10.28 9.20 -10.40
C VAL A 52 -10.15 10.62 -10.95
N GLY A 53 -9.06 10.86 -11.69
CA GLY A 53 -8.74 12.15 -12.30
C GLY A 53 -8.10 13.17 -11.34
N THR A 54 -7.95 12.82 -10.06
CA THR A 54 -7.19 13.62 -9.07
C THR A 54 -5.88 12.93 -8.70
N VAL A 55 -5.96 11.66 -8.31
CA VAL A 55 -4.83 10.87 -7.82
C VAL A 55 -4.59 9.62 -8.67
N ILE A 56 -5.66 9.04 -9.23
CA ILE A 56 -5.61 7.79 -9.98
C ILE A 56 -6.28 7.89 -11.36
N HIS A 57 -5.99 6.95 -12.25
CA HIS A 57 -6.60 6.78 -13.57
C HIS A 57 -7.77 5.77 -13.54
N PRO A 58 -8.71 5.82 -14.51
CA PRO A 58 -9.89 4.95 -14.50
C PRO A 58 -9.59 3.44 -14.50
N ASP A 59 -8.51 3.00 -15.12
CA ASP A 59 -8.07 1.60 -15.19
C ASP A 59 -7.36 1.12 -13.91
N GLU A 60 -6.99 2.04 -13.02
CA GLU A 60 -6.41 1.73 -11.71
C GLU A 60 -7.49 1.41 -10.66
N VAL A 61 -8.76 1.73 -10.93
CA VAL A 61 -9.88 1.55 -9.99
C VAL A 61 -10.07 0.09 -9.59
N GLU A 62 -10.15 -0.82 -10.56
CA GLU A 62 -10.39 -2.24 -10.31
C GLU A 62 -9.29 -2.88 -9.44
N PRO A 63 -7.99 -2.79 -9.79
CA PRO A 63 -6.94 -3.40 -8.97
C PRO A 63 -6.80 -2.72 -7.59
N LEU A 64 -7.07 -1.43 -7.46
CA LEU A 64 -7.11 -0.76 -6.14
C LEU A 64 -8.31 -1.22 -5.31
N THR A 65 -9.45 -1.51 -5.93
CA THR A 65 -10.60 -2.09 -5.23
C THR A 65 -10.27 -3.49 -4.71
N GLU A 66 -9.57 -4.31 -5.50
CA GLU A 66 -9.07 -5.62 -5.06
C GLU A 66 -8.10 -5.49 -3.87
N LEU A 67 -7.21 -4.49 -3.88
CA LEU A 67 -6.31 -4.19 -2.76
C LEU A 67 -7.11 -3.80 -1.51
N GLY A 68 -8.08 -2.89 -1.63
CA GLY A 68 -8.94 -2.48 -0.52
C GLY A 68 -9.69 -3.65 0.12
N ALA A 69 -10.16 -4.60 -0.70
CA ALA A 69 -10.91 -5.77 -0.23
C ALA A 69 -10.08 -6.74 0.62
N VAL A 70 -8.75 -6.79 0.44
CA VAL A 70 -7.86 -7.63 1.27
C VAL A 70 -7.20 -6.85 2.39
N PHE A 71 -6.92 -5.56 2.19
CA PHE A 71 -6.17 -4.76 3.15
C PHE A 71 -7.08 -4.14 4.22
N GLY A 72 -8.24 -3.62 3.84
CA GLY A 72 -9.19 -2.99 4.77
C GLY A 72 -9.59 -3.92 5.93
N PRO A 73 -10.08 -5.15 5.67
CA PRO A 73 -10.45 -6.08 6.74
C PRO A 73 -9.27 -6.46 7.64
N LEU A 74 -8.05 -6.51 7.10
CA LEU A 74 -6.86 -6.82 7.89
C LEU A 74 -6.55 -5.70 8.89
N ILE A 75 -6.68 -4.44 8.46
CA ILE A 75 -6.52 -3.26 9.31
C ILE A 75 -7.62 -3.23 10.38
N ASP A 76 -8.88 -3.48 9.99
CA ASP A 76 -10.00 -3.52 10.93
C ASP A 76 -9.82 -4.59 12.02
N ASP A 77 -9.29 -5.76 11.66
CA ASP A 77 -9.09 -6.89 12.57
C ASP A 77 -7.88 -6.71 13.50
N LEU A 78 -6.75 -6.22 12.98
CA LEU A 78 -5.52 -6.08 13.75
C LEU A 78 -5.48 -4.77 14.54
N GLY A 79 -5.99 -3.67 13.97
CA GLY A 79 -5.95 -2.34 14.56
C GLY A 79 -4.53 -1.80 14.73
N ASP A 80 -4.31 -1.05 15.80
CA ASP A 80 -3.00 -0.48 16.14
C ASP A 80 -2.05 -1.59 16.64
N GLN A 81 -1.25 -2.12 15.72
CA GLN A 81 -0.26 -3.18 15.96
C GLN A 81 1.04 -2.86 15.24
N PRO A 82 2.19 -3.31 15.77
CA PRO A 82 3.47 -3.15 15.09
C PRO A 82 3.49 -3.79 13.70
N ASP A 83 4.23 -3.21 12.77
CA ASP A 83 4.41 -3.69 11.38
C ASP A 83 4.75 -5.18 11.31
N ALA A 84 5.58 -5.68 12.24
CA ALA A 84 5.95 -7.09 12.31
C ALA A 84 4.75 -8.04 12.52
N VAL A 85 3.68 -7.58 13.19
CA VAL A 85 2.45 -8.35 13.39
C VAL A 85 1.68 -8.47 12.08
N TYR A 86 1.56 -7.36 11.33
CA TYR A 86 0.96 -7.36 10.00
C TYR A 86 1.71 -8.26 9.03
N LEU A 87 3.04 -8.11 8.93
CA LEU A 87 3.88 -8.88 8.02
C LEU A 87 3.90 -10.39 8.34
N ALA A 88 3.63 -10.76 9.59
CA ALA A 88 3.54 -12.16 10.02
C ALA A 88 2.14 -12.77 9.83
N ASP A 89 1.10 -11.96 9.55
CA ASP A 89 -0.25 -12.47 9.30
C ASP A 89 -0.28 -13.23 7.96
N PRO A 90 -0.86 -14.44 7.91
CA PRO A 90 -0.93 -15.23 6.68
C PRO A 90 -1.69 -14.54 5.54
N ARG A 91 -2.54 -13.55 5.84
CA ARG A 91 -3.25 -12.74 4.84
C ARG A 91 -2.37 -11.69 4.18
N TRP A 92 -1.21 -11.36 4.76
CA TRP A 92 -0.33 -10.30 4.26
C TRP A 92 0.15 -10.56 2.83
N ASP A 93 0.41 -11.82 2.48
CA ASP A 93 0.83 -12.18 1.13
C ASP A 93 -0.24 -11.82 0.08
N ASP A 94 -1.52 -11.79 0.45
CA ASP A 94 -2.60 -11.37 -0.44
C ASP A 94 -2.58 -9.85 -0.65
N VAL A 95 -2.30 -9.08 0.41
CA VAL A 95 -2.11 -7.62 0.35
C VAL A 95 -0.97 -7.28 -0.60
N VAL A 96 0.20 -7.90 -0.42
CA VAL A 96 1.38 -7.65 -1.27
C VAL A 96 1.09 -7.99 -2.74
N ARG A 97 0.43 -9.12 -3.02
CA ARG A 97 0.09 -9.50 -4.39
C ARG A 97 -0.92 -8.56 -5.03
N SER A 98 -1.96 -8.14 -4.30
CA SER A 98 -2.94 -7.18 -4.80
C SER A 98 -2.31 -5.81 -5.05
N ALA A 99 -1.45 -5.34 -4.14
CA ALA A 99 -0.69 -4.10 -4.30
C ALA A 99 0.23 -4.15 -5.52
N ALA A 100 0.90 -5.28 -5.76
CA ALA A 100 1.75 -5.45 -6.95
C ALA A 100 0.96 -5.37 -8.27
N LYS A 101 -0.27 -5.91 -8.33
CA LYS A 101 -1.13 -5.74 -9.51
C LYS A 101 -1.50 -4.27 -9.72
N ALA A 102 -1.94 -3.58 -8.66
CA ALA A 102 -2.27 -2.16 -8.72
C ALA A 102 -1.07 -1.31 -9.17
N TRP A 103 0.10 -1.59 -8.60
CA TRP A 103 1.34 -0.92 -8.94
C TRP A 103 1.76 -1.11 -10.40
N GLN A 104 1.54 -2.31 -10.97
CA GLN A 104 1.82 -2.57 -12.38
C GLN A 104 0.98 -1.71 -13.32
N ILE A 105 -0.31 -1.49 -13.00
CA ILE A 105 -1.17 -0.62 -13.81
C ILE A 105 -0.75 0.84 -13.63
N MET A 106 -0.47 1.28 -12.41
CA MET A 106 -0.02 2.65 -12.13
C MET A 106 1.25 3.04 -12.90
N GLN A 107 2.22 2.13 -12.99
CA GLN A 107 3.45 2.37 -13.75
C GLN A 107 3.22 2.57 -15.25
N THR A 108 2.07 2.19 -15.81
CA THR A 108 1.75 2.47 -17.22
C THR A 108 1.44 3.95 -17.46
N HIS A 109 1.13 4.71 -16.41
CA HIS A 109 0.78 6.13 -16.44
C HIS A 109 1.88 7.05 -15.92
N GLU A 110 2.90 6.53 -15.23
CA GLU A 110 4.04 7.32 -14.76
C GLU A 110 5.03 7.60 -15.92
N PRO A 111 5.41 8.86 -16.18
CA PRO A 111 6.36 9.18 -17.23
C PRO A 111 7.76 8.66 -16.88
N SER A 112 8.40 7.98 -17.84
CA SER A 112 9.78 7.46 -17.76
C SER A 112 10.85 8.54 -17.60
#